data_AF-A0A2I0I524-F1
#
_entry.id   AF-A0A2I0I524-F1
#
_cell.length_a   1.000
_cell.length_b   1.000
_cell.length_c   1.000
_cell.angle_alpha   90.00
_cell.angle_beta   90.00
_cell.angle_gamma   90.00
#
_symmetry.space_group_name_H-M   'P 1'
#
loop_
_entity.id
_entity.type
_entity.pdbx_description
1 polymer ?
#
loop_
_entity_poly.entity_id
_entity_poly.type
_entity_poly.pdbx_seq_one_letter_code
_entity_poly.pdbx_strand_id
1 'polypeptide(L)'
;MAPNAGGSWPLLGHLHLLGGPLPAHLVLARMADKYGPIFTISLGLRKAMVVNAWAVAKECLTTNDPALATRPKSILSNHRIGLLREVRESEVLSSVRHIDEEYQRTNTSSTRASRTEGALPLLVNMTRWFWDIIVNIMFRTIVERRLHGDETLRLYPAAPLSVPHEAIKDCNISGYFVPKGTQLMLNLYKIHRDPRVWPERFLTTHKDVDVRGQNFEFIPFGSGRRMCPGISMAVQVVGLTLASFLYAFNVQMPGDKAVDMEEAIGLTNIKATPLEVLITSRVPEHIYYE
;
A
#
# COMPACT_ATOMS: atom_id res chain seq x y z
N MET A 1 -3.07 29.34 -12.50
CA MET A 1 -3.19 28.32 -11.42
C MET A 1 -4.03 27.17 -11.94
N ALA A 2 -3.78 25.94 -11.48
CA ALA A 2 -4.58 24.76 -11.85
C ALA A 2 -6.06 24.92 -11.41
N PRO A 3 -7.01 24.16 -12.00
CA PRO A 3 -8.42 24.23 -11.63
C PRO A 3 -8.61 24.07 -10.12
N ASN A 4 -9.36 24.96 -9.48
CA ASN A 4 -9.65 24.88 -8.05
C ASN A 4 -10.93 24.04 -7.85
N ALA A 5 -10.86 23.04 -7.00
CA ALA A 5 -12.02 22.24 -6.65
C ALA A 5 -13.06 23.09 -5.90
N GLY A 6 -14.32 22.96 -6.30
CA GLY A 6 -15.45 23.55 -5.60
C GLY A 6 -15.80 22.77 -4.32
N GLY A 7 -16.54 23.43 -3.42
CA GLY A 7 -16.98 22.85 -2.14
C GLY A 7 -16.11 23.22 -0.93
N SER A 8 -15.11 24.10 -1.08
CA SER A 8 -14.29 24.54 0.05
C SER A 8 -15.07 25.35 1.07
N TRP A 9 -14.92 25.04 2.36
CA TRP A 9 -15.39 25.88 3.46
C TRP A 9 -14.41 27.01 3.76
N PRO A 10 -14.85 28.17 4.31
CA PRO A 10 -14.01 29.34 4.52
C PRO A 10 -12.73 29.07 5.34
N LEU A 11 -12.84 28.30 6.44
CA LEU A 11 -11.71 28.06 7.35
C LEU A 11 -11.07 26.67 7.17
N LEU A 12 -11.88 25.63 6.94
CA LEU A 12 -11.40 24.24 6.84
C LEU A 12 -11.00 23.85 5.42
N GLY A 13 -11.36 24.65 4.41
CA GLY A 13 -11.18 24.25 3.01
C GLY A 13 -11.92 22.95 2.72
N HIS A 14 -11.23 21.96 2.16
CA HIS A 14 -11.73 20.64 1.81
C HIS A 14 -11.48 19.59 2.88
N LEU A 15 -10.93 19.94 4.06
CA LEU A 15 -10.67 18.97 5.14
C LEU A 15 -11.94 18.22 5.58
N HIS A 16 -13.10 18.87 5.52
CA HIS A 16 -14.39 18.25 5.81
C HIS A 16 -14.76 17.12 4.83
N LEU A 17 -14.26 17.15 3.58
CA LEU A 17 -14.46 16.06 2.61
C LEU A 17 -13.50 14.89 2.88
N LEU A 18 -12.32 15.18 3.42
CA LEU A 18 -11.26 14.20 3.67
C LEU A 18 -11.35 13.53 5.05
N GLY A 19 -12.13 14.11 5.97
CA GLY A 19 -12.42 13.54 7.29
C GLY A 19 -13.71 12.73 7.37
N GLY A 20 -14.31 12.40 6.21
CA GLY A 20 -15.52 11.58 6.12
C GLY A 20 -15.26 10.07 6.28
N PRO A 21 -16.28 9.22 6.06
CA PRO A 21 -16.17 7.77 6.23
C PRO A 21 -15.29 7.09 5.16
N LEU A 22 -15.06 7.75 4.02
CA LEU A 22 -14.23 7.22 2.95
C LEU A 22 -12.77 7.64 3.11
N PRO A 23 -11.82 6.74 2.81
CA PRO A 23 -10.40 7.10 2.70
C PRO A 23 -10.18 8.28 1.74
N ALA A 24 -9.29 9.20 2.13
CA ALA A 24 -9.03 10.43 1.40
C ALA A 24 -8.67 10.22 -0.08
N HIS A 25 -7.95 9.13 -0.40
CA HIS A 25 -7.55 8.83 -1.77
C HIS A 25 -8.73 8.47 -2.68
N LEU A 26 -9.77 7.83 -2.14
CA LEU A 26 -11.01 7.55 -2.89
C LEU A 26 -11.81 8.82 -3.15
N VAL A 27 -11.89 9.71 -2.14
CA VAL A 27 -12.53 11.03 -2.28
C VAL A 27 -11.83 11.83 -3.37
N LEU A 28 -10.50 11.93 -3.31
CA LEU A 28 -9.70 12.66 -4.29
C LEU A 28 -9.72 12.00 -5.68
N ALA A 29 -9.81 10.67 -5.76
CA ALA A 29 -9.97 9.95 -7.03
C ALA A 29 -11.32 10.28 -7.71
N ARG A 30 -12.42 10.35 -6.94
CA ARG A 30 -13.73 10.79 -7.45
C ARG A 30 -13.72 12.25 -7.88
N MET A 31 -12.99 13.10 -7.15
CA MET A 31 -12.81 14.50 -7.56
C MET A 31 -12.00 14.60 -8.85
N ALA A 32 -11.01 13.72 -9.07
CA ALA A 32 -10.23 13.68 -10.30
C ALA A 32 -11.09 13.39 -11.54
N ASP A 33 -12.16 12.61 -11.42
CA ASP A 33 -13.11 12.37 -12.52
C ASP A 33 -13.80 13.67 -12.98
N LYS A 34 -13.95 14.65 -12.08
CA LYS A 34 -14.57 15.94 -12.38
C LYS A 34 -13.56 17.01 -12.78
N TYR A 35 -12.43 17.11 -12.06
CA TYR A 35 -11.47 18.21 -12.23
C TYR A 35 -10.27 17.84 -13.12
N GLY A 36 -10.14 16.57 -13.49
CA GLY A 36 -9.15 16.09 -14.45
C GLY A 36 -7.79 15.71 -13.83
N PRO A 37 -6.73 15.68 -14.65
CA PRO A 37 -5.44 15.06 -14.30
C PRO A 37 -4.68 15.81 -13.21
N ILE A 38 -5.01 17.09 -12.99
CA ILE A 38 -4.40 17.95 -11.97
C ILE A 38 -5.41 18.99 -11.50
N PHE A 39 -5.54 19.16 -10.19
CA PHE A 39 -6.42 20.18 -9.61
C PHE A 39 -5.90 20.65 -8.25
N THR A 40 -6.42 21.76 -7.76
CA THR A 40 -6.05 22.36 -6.49
C THR A 40 -7.18 22.22 -5.48
N ILE A 41 -6.82 21.90 -4.24
CA ILE A 41 -7.68 21.92 -3.06
C ILE A 41 -7.09 22.85 -2.00
N SER A 42 -7.94 23.26 -1.06
CA SER A 42 -7.52 23.94 0.17
C SER A 42 -7.53 22.94 1.33
N LEU A 43 -6.43 22.82 2.07
CA LEU A 43 -6.31 22.09 3.34
C LEU A 43 -6.19 23.12 4.47
N GLY A 44 -7.34 23.56 4.99
CA GLY A 44 -7.39 24.76 5.82
C GLY A 44 -6.92 25.99 5.04
N LEU A 45 -5.92 26.69 5.58
CA LEU A 45 -5.31 27.88 4.97
C LEU A 45 -4.25 27.56 3.90
N ARG A 46 -3.84 26.29 3.76
CA ARG A 46 -2.82 25.87 2.79
C ARG A 46 -3.47 25.39 1.49
N LYS A 47 -2.81 25.64 0.37
CA LYS A 47 -3.18 25.07 -0.93
C LYS A 47 -2.40 23.77 -1.15
N ALA A 48 -3.09 22.77 -1.68
CA ALA A 48 -2.51 21.52 -2.12
C ALA A 48 -2.94 21.22 -3.55
N MET A 49 -1.99 20.79 -4.38
CA MET A 49 -2.23 20.29 -5.72
C MET A 49 -2.32 18.77 -5.68
N VAL A 50 -3.35 18.22 -6.30
CA VAL A 50 -3.57 16.79 -6.44
C VAL A 50 -3.25 16.40 -7.87
N VAL A 51 -2.28 15.51 -8.03
CA VAL A 51 -1.81 14.99 -9.32
C VAL A 51 -2.35 13.58 -9.52
N ASN A 52 -3.04 13.35 -10.63
CA ASN A 52 -3.78 12.11 -10.90
C ASN A 52 -3.36 11.42 -12.20
N ALA A 53 -2.41 11.98 -12.95
CA ALA A 53 -1.92 11.43 -14.21
C ALA A 53 -0.40 11.21 -14.18
N TRP A 54 0.04 10.10 -14.76
CA TRP A 54 1.46 9.69 -14.76
C TRP A 54 2.36 10.72 -15.45
N ALA A 55 1.91 11.35 -16.54
CA ALA A 55 2.70 12.34 -17.28
C ALA A 55 3.01 13.58 -16.43
N VAL A 56 2.02 14.02 -15.62
CA VAL A 56 2.18 15.13 -14.68
C VAL A 56 3.07 14.70 -13.51
N ALA A 57 2.89 13.49 -12.99
CA ALA A 57 3.75 12.95 -11.93
C ALA A 57 5.22 12.87 -12.38
N LYS A 58 5.47 12.46 -13.64
CA LYS A 58 6.80 12.48 -14.27
C LYS A 58 7.40 13.88 -14.28
N GLU A 59 6.66 14.88 -14.74
CA GLU A 59 7.10 16.28 -14.74
C GLU A 59 7.46 16.76 -13.33
N CYS A 60 6.62 16.45 -12.33
CA CYS A 60 6.84 16.78 -10.93
C CYS A 60 8.12 16.14 -10.36
N LEU A 61 8.34 14.86 -10.63
CA LEU A 61 9.40 14.04 -10.02
C LEU A 61 10.72 14.03 -10.81
N THR A 62 10.76 14.71 -11.96
CA THR A 62 11.97 14.84 -12.77
C THR A 62 12.31 16.31 -12.99
N THR A 63 11.61 16.99 -13.90
CA THR A 63 11.84 18.39 -14.27
C THR A 63 11.74 19.33 -13.06
N ASN A 64 10.72 19.13 -12.22
CA ASN A 64 10.45 19.98 -11.05
C ASN A 64 10.97 19.40 -9.73
N ASP A 65 11.68 18.27 -9.73
CA ASP A 65 12.17 17.61 -8.51
C ASP A 65 13.00 18.55 -7.60
N PRO A 66 13.90 19.43 -8.10
CA PRO A 66 14.58 20.39 -7.25
C PRO A 66 13.64 21.35 -6.52
N ALA A 67 12.51 21.74 -7.12
CA ALA A 67 11.52 22.61 -6.51
C ALA A 67 10.59 21.85 -5.54
N LEU A 68 10.48 20.53 -5.66
CA LEU A 68 9.55 19.68 -4.92
C LEU A 68 10.26 18.67 -3.99
N ALA A 69 11.55 18.86 -3.71
CA ALA A 69 12.35 17.90 -2.95
C ALA A 69 12.08 17.87 -1.43
N THR A 70 11.21 18.74 -0.89
CA THR A 70 10.91 18.79 0.56
C THR A 70 9.55 18.20 0.91
N ARG A 71 9.36 17.93 2.20
CA ARG A 71 8.13 17.40 2.78
C ARG A 71 7.54 18.46 3.74
N PRO A 72 6.21 18.59 3.84
CA PRO A 72 5.61 19.45 4.85
C PRO A 72 5.99 19.03 6.27
N LYS A 73 6.34 20.01 7.12
CA LYS A 73 6.79 19.75 8.50
C LYS A 73 5.76 19.01 9.36
N SER A 74 4.46 19.15 9.07
CA SER A 74 3.38 18.51 9.81
C SER A 74 3.27 17.00 9.59
N ILE A 75 3.98 16.43 8.61
CA ILE A 75 3.85 15.03 8.19
C ILE A 75 4.96 14.16 8.81
N LEU A 76 6.06 14.76 9.27
CA LEU A 76 7.24 14.05 9.77
C LEU A 76 7.28 14.07 11.31
N SER A 77 6.64 13.10 11.93
CA SER A 77 7.09 12.61 13.24
C SER A 77 8.21 11.59 12.98
N ASN A 78 9.45 11.95 13.31
CA ASN A 78 10.62 11.05 13.24
C ASN A 78 10.47 9.80 14.12
N HIS A 79 9.49 9.80 15.03
CA HIS A 79 9.32 8.77 16.04
C HIS A 79 8.83 7.42 15.47
N ARG A 80 8.23 7.39 14.28
CA ARG A 80 7.72 6.16 13.66
C ARG A 80 8.71 5.46 12.73
N ILE A 81 9.71 6.17 12.18
CA ILE A 81 10.72 5.57 11.29
C ILE A 81 11.74 4.73 12.08
N GLY A 82 12.02 5.10 13.33
CA GLY A 82 12.90 4.32 14.21
C GLY A 82 12.39 2.92 14.56
N LEU A 83 11.07 2.68 14.46
CA LEU A 83 10.44 1.38 14.75
C LEU A 83 10.68 0.33 13.64
N LEU A 84 11.11 0.75 12.44
CA LEU A 84 11.30 -0.12 11.28
C LEU A 84 12.77 -0.48 11.03
N ARG A 85 13.68 -0.10 11.94
CA ARG A 85 15.13 -0.23 11.74
C ARG A 85 15.63 -1.68 11.85
N GLU A 86 14.88 -2.55 12.52
CA GLU A 86 15.21 -3.96 12.67
C GLU A 86 13.97 -4.77 12.31
N VAL A 87 13.91 -5.24 11.06
CA VAL A 87 13.17 -6.44 10.69
C VAL A 87 14.17 -7.35 10.03
N ARG A 88 14.60 -8.39 10.75
CA ARG A 88 15.62 -9.35 10.28
C ARG A 88 14.93 -10.59 9.73
N GLU A 89 15.58 -11.30 8.80
CA GLU A 89 15.12 -12.61 8.30
C GLU A 89 14.76 -13.57 9.45
N SER A 90 15.54 -13.55 10.53
CA SER A 90 15.27 -14.33 11.75
C SER A 90 13.92 -14.03 12.39
N GLU A 91 13.43 -12.79 12.32
CA GLU A 91 12.13 -12.40 12.89
C GLU A 91 10.99 -12.92 12.01
N VAL A 92 11.12 -12.83 10.68
CA VAL A 92 10.16 -13.41 9.73
C VAL A 92 10.05 -14.92 9.94
N LEU A 93 11.20 -15.61 10.00
CA LEU A 93 11.24 -17.04 10.23
C LEU A 93 10.70 -17.41 11.62
N SER A 94 10.98 -16.61 12.66
CA SER A 94 10.41 -16.82 14.00
C SER A 94 8.88 -16.68 14.01
N SER A 95 8.32 -15.71 13.28
CA SER A 95 6.86 -15.57 13.16
C SER A 95 6.23 -16.79 12.47
N VAL A 96 6.85 -17.31 11.41
CA VAL A 96 6.40 -18.55 10.74
C VAL A 96 6.46 -19.74 11.70
N ARG A 97 7.54 -19.88 12.47
CA ARG A 97 7.68 -20.94 13.49
C ARG A 97 6.62 -20.85 14.58
N HIS A 98 6.34 -19.66 15.10
CA HIS A 98 5.30 -19.50 16.12
C HIS A 98 3.89 -19.85 15.61
N ILE A 99 3.61 -19.59 14.34
CA ILE A 99 2.35 -20.01 13.71
C ILE A 99 2.28 -21.54 13.60
N ASP A 100 3.37 -22.21 13.22
CA ASP A 100 3.43 -23.67 13.22
C ASP A 100 3.27 -24.25 14.64
N GLU A 101 3.95 -23.68 15.64
CA GLU A 101 3.80 -24.08 17.05
C GLU A 101 2.35 -23.94 17.55
N GLU A 102 1.63 -22.87 17.16
CA GLU A 102 0.22 -22.69 17.48
C GLU A 102 -0.66 -23.73 16.75
N TYR A 103 -0.36 -24.04 15.49
CA TYR A 103 -1.01 -25.11 14.73
C TYR A 103 -0.82 -26.48 15.40
N GLN A 104 0.41 -26.84 15.78
CA GLN A 104 0.70 -28.10 16.45
C GLN A 104 0.00 -28.19 17.81
N ARG A 105 0.02 -27.12 18.60
CA ARG A 105 -0.66 -27.09 19.92
C ARG A 105 -2.17 -27.30 19.79
N THR A 106 -2.79 -26.73 18.76
CA THR A 106 -4.24 -26.84 18.52
C THR A 106 -4.61 -28.24 18.01
N ASN A 107 -3.81 -28.83 17.12
CA ASN A 107 -4.05 -30.18 16.61
C ASN A 107 -3.74 -31.27 17.66
N THR A 108 -2.69 -31.12 18.47
CA THR A 108 -2.39 -32.07 19.57
C THR A 108 -3.47 -32.05 20.67
N SER A 109 -4.03 -30.89 21.00
CA SER A 109 -5.17 -30.80 21.93
C SER A 109 -6.47 -31.39 21.36
N SER A 110 -6.67 -31.35 20.03
CA SER A 110 -7.78 -32.03 19.35
C SER A 110 -7.62 -33.55 19.25
N THR A 111 -6.39 -34.09 19.26
CA THR A 111 -6.13 -35.54 19.15
C THR A 111 -6.55 -36.41 20.35
N ARG A 112 -7.22 -35.85 21.37
CA ARG A 112 -7.98 -36.66 22.35
C ARG A 112 -9.39 -37.04 21.85
N ALA A 113 -9.86 -36.49 20.74
CA ALA A 113 -11.14 -36.86 20.13
C ALA A 113 -10.96 -37.09 18.62
N SER A 114 -11.13 -38.35 18.18
CA SER A 114 -11.17 -38.81 16.79
C SER A 114 -9.82 -38.97 16.07
N ARG A 115 -9.47 -40.23 15.79
CA ARG A 115 -8.19 -40.67 15.19
C ARG A 115 -8.31 -40.93 13.67
N THR A 116 -9.29 -40.34 12.99
CA THR A 116 -9.66 -40.75 11.62
C THR A 116 -9.92 -39.62 10.61
N GLU A 117 -9.79 -38.34 10.96
CA GLU A 117 -9.90 -37.26 9.99
C GLU A 117 -8.59 -36.47 9.95
N GLY A 118 -8.16 -36.07 8.75
CA GLY A 118 -6.89 -35.38 8.53
C GLY A 118 -6.74 -34.11 9.37
N ALA A 119 -5.51 -33.63 9.51
CA ALA A 119 -5.19 -32.48 10.35
C ALA A 119 -6.15 -31.30 10.12
N LEU A 120 -6.76 -30.80 11.19
CA LEU A 120 -7.77 -29.77 11.10
C LEU A 120 -7.12 -28.42 10.73
N PRO A 121 -7.73 -27.65 9.82
CA PRO A 121 -7.22 -26.33 9.47
C PRO A 121 -7.32 -25.37 10.66
N LEU A 122 -6.26 -24.57 10.88
CA LEU A 122 -6.23 -23.55 11.91
C LEU A 122 -6.74 -22.22 11.33
N LEU A 123 -7.73 -21.61 11.97
CA LEU A 123 -8.15 -20.24 11.68
C LEU A 123 -7.16 -19.26 12.31
N VAL A 124 -6.48 -18.48 11.47
CA VAL A 124 -5.50 -17.51 11.92
C VAL A 124 -5.95 -16.11 11.52
N ASN A 125 -5.97 -15.21 12.52
CA ASN A 125 -6.06 -13.78 12.27
C ASN A 125 -4.67 -13.25 11.92
N MET A 126 -4.47 -12.90 10.66
CA MET A 126 -3.14 -12.56 10.14
C MET A 126 -2.61 -11.23 10.69
N THR A 127 -3.47 -10.30 11.09
CA THR A 127 -3.04 -8.98 11.61
C THR A 127 -2.39 -9.09 12.99
N ARG A 128 -2.57 -10.20 13.70
CA ARG A 128 -1.94 -10.47 15.00
C ARG A 128 -0.45 -10.84 14.88
N TRP A 129 -0.08 -11.47 13.78
CA TRP A 129 1.24 -12.12 13.62
C TRP A 129 2.22 -11.31 12.79
N PHE A 130 1.71 -10.50 11.87
CA PHE A 130 2.51 -9.70 10.98
C PHE A 130 1.92 -8.29 10.91
N TRP A 131 2.72 -7.26 11.17
CA TRP A 131 2.25 -5.87 11.29
C TRP A 131 1.91 -5.20 9.93
N ASP A 132 1.02 -4.21 9.96
CA ASP A 132 -0.06 -3.93 8.99
C ASP A 132 0.27 -3.78 7.47
N ILE A 133 1.33 -3.10 7.04
CA ILE A 133 1.40 -2.61 5.64
C ILE A 133 1.93 -3.67 4.67
N ILE A 134 3.09 -4.25 4.99
CA ILE A 134 3.75 -5.31 4.19
C ILE A 134 2.82 -6.52 4.04
N VAL A 135 2.03 -6.75 5.07
CA VAL A 135 1.16 -7.89 5.29
C VAL A 135 -0.13 -7.78 4.52
N ASN A 136 -0.74 -6.61 4.50
CA ASN A 136 -1.91 -6.36 3.67
C ASN A 136 -1.57 -6.53 2.18
N ILE A 137 -0.40 -6.09 1.73
CA ILE A 137 0.03 -6.32 0.34
C ILE A 137 0.29 -7.81 0.09
N MET A 138 1.00 -8.51 0.97
CA MET A 138 1.23 -9.95 0.82
C MET A 138 -0.07 -10.75 0.78
N PHE A 139 -0.97 -10.52 1.74
CA PHE A 139 -2.17 -11.33 1.83
C PHE A 139 -3.21 -11.01 0.78
N ARG A 140 -3.31 -9.76 0.30
CA ARG A 140 -4.10 -9.47 -0.89
C ARG A 140 -3.57 -10.26 -2.09
N THR A 141 -2.24 -10.40 -2.22
CA THR A 141 -1.60 -11.26 -3.24
C THR A 141 -1.97 -12.73 -3.08
N ILE A 142 -1.99 -13.26 -1.85
CA ILE A 142 -2.32 -14.67 -1.58
C ILE A 142 -3.81 -14.96 -1.81
N VAL A 143 -4.69 -14.10 -1.28
CA VAL A 143 -6.14 -14.23 -1.35
C VAL A 143 -6.62 -14.06 -2.78
N GLU A 144 -6.17 -13.01 -3.44
CA GLU A 144 -6.36 -12.83 -4.86
C GLU A 144 -5.30 -13.69 -5.58
N ARG A 145 -5.42 -15.04 -5.48
CA ARG A 145 -4.59 -16.15 -6.01
C ARG A 145 -4.17 -16.04 -7.51
N ARG A 146 -4.47 -14.91 -8.12
CA ARG A 146 -4.39 -14.53 -9.52
C ARG A 146 -3.52 -13.28 -9.75
N LEU A 147 -2.99 -12.64 -8.70
CA LEU A 147 -2.14 -11.45 -8.80
C LEU A 147 -0.70 -11.76 -8.35
N HIS A 148 0.26 -11.14 -9.03
CA HIS A 148 1.65 -11.09 -8.56
C HIS A 148 1.84 -9.89 -7.63
N GLY A 149 2.91 -9.88 -6.83
CA GLY A 149 3.18 -8.80 -5.87
C GLY A 149 3.15 -7.39 -6.47
N ASP A 150 3.65 -7.21 -7.69
CA ASP A 150 3.62 -5.90 -8.38
C ASP A 150 2.21 -5.46 -8.76
N GLU A 151 1.37 -6.40 -9.21
CA GLU A 151 -0.04 -6.13 -9.50
C GLU A 151 -0.82 -5.77 -8.22
N THR A 152 -0.47 -6.41 -7.11
CA THR A 152 -1.01 -6.05 -5.80
C THR A 152 -0.54 -4.67 -5.35
N LEU A 153 0.71 -4.28 -5.61
CA LEU A 153 1.19 -2.92 -5.32
C LEU A 153 0.56 -1.86 -6.23
N ARG A 154 0.14 -2.25 -7.44
CA ARG A 154 -0.55 -1.36 -8.38
C ARG A 154 -1.97 -1.08 -7.88
N LEU A 155 -2.68 -2.14 -7.52
CA LEU A 155 -4.03 -2.03 -6.97
C LEU A 155 -4.00 -1.47 -5.54
N TYR A 156 -3.16 -1.97 -4.66
CA TYR A 156 -3.18 -1.60 -3.25
C TYR A 156 -1.85 -0.97 -2.84
N PRO A 157 -1.52 0.24 -3.35
CA PRO A 157 -0.28 0.91 -3.00
C PRO A 157 -0.25 1.20 -1.49
N ALA A 158 0.90 0.96 -0.86
CA ALA A 158 1.08 1.15 0.57
C ALA A 158 0.69 2.57 1.05
N ALA A 159 0.96 3.59 0.24
CA ALA A 159 0.57 4.98 0.47
C ALA A 159 -0.19 5.53 -0.76
N PRO A 160 -1.52 5.39 -0.82
CA PRO A 160 -2.30 5.73 -2.01
C PRO A 160 -2.23 7.19 -2.49
N LEU A 161 -1.86 8.13 -1.61
CA LEU A 161 -1.63 9.55 -1.94
C LEU A 161 -0.15 9.96 -1.97
N SER A 162 0.75 8.98 -1.89
CA SER A 162 2.17 9.20 -1.58
C SER A 162 2.33 10.02 -0.28
N VAL A 163 3.57 10.22 0.14
CA VAL A 163 3.86 11.32 1.06
C VAL A 163 3.77 12.63 0.27
N PRO A 164 3.13 13.68 0.78
CA PRO A 164 3.08 14.98 0.11
C PRO A 164 4.46 15.61 -0.05
N HIS A 165 4.68 16.32 -1.15
CA HIS A 165 5.83 17.20 -1.36
C HIS A 165 5.43 18.64 -1.04
N GLU A 166 6.41 19.52 -0.82
CA GLU A 166 6.18 20.96 -0.65
C GLU A 166 7.07 21.75 -1.62
N ALA A 167 6.49 22.72 -2.31
CA ALA A 167 7.24 23.57 -3.23
C ALA A 167 8.17 24.53 -2.45
N ILE A 168 9.49 24.44 -2.64
CA ILE A 168 10.45 25.31 -1.94
C ILE A 168 10.64 26.67 -2.61
N LYS A 169 10.24 26.78 -3.87
CA LYS A 169 10.25 27.99 -4.70
C LYS A 169 9.08 27.93 -5.67
N ASP A 170 8.76 29.07 -6.28
CA ASP A 170 7.77 29.13 -7.33
C ASP A 170 8.20 28.26 -8.52
N CYS A 171 7.27 27.51 -9.08
CA CYS A 171 7.52 26.66 -10.25
C CYS A 171 6.28 26.57 -11.15
N ASN A 172 6.43 25.88 -12.28
CA ASN A 172 5.33 25.59 -13.19
C ASN A 172 5.18 24.09 -13.34
N ILE A 173 3.94 23.61 -13.23
CA ILE A 173 3.59 22.20 -13.44
C ILE A 173 2.48 22.16 -14.48
N SER A 174 2.72 21.52 -15.61
CA SER A 174 1.78 21.38 -16.72
C SER A 174 1.21 22.73 -17.19
N GLY A 175 2.07 23.75 -17.24
CA GLY A 175 1.70 25.12 -17.60
C GLY A 175 1.03 25.95 -16.49
N TYR A 176 0.78 25.37 -15.31
CA TYR A 176 0.19 26.08 -14.19
C TYR A 176 1.25 26.62 -13.23
N PHE A 177 1.12 27.91 -12.89
CA PHE A 177 1.90 28.53 -11.83
C PHE A 177 1.59 27.91 -10.46
N VAL A 178 2.66 27.51 -9.76
CA VAL A 178 2.65 26.90 -8.43
C VAL A 178 3.49 27.76 -7.48
N PRO A 179 2.86 28.47 -6.54
CA PRO A 179 3.58 29.27 -5.55
C PRO A 179 4.38 28.39 -4.58
N LYS A 180 5.49 28.94 -4.07
CA LYS A 180 6.22 28.41 -2.93
C LYS A 180 5.28 28.10 -1.75
N GLY A 181 5.53 26.97 -1.08
CA GLY A 181 4.74 26.47 0.05
C GLY A 181 3.51 25.68 -0.35
N THR A 182 3.19 25.58 -1.64
CA THR A 182 2.11 24.71 -2.13
C THR A 182 2.48 23.24 -1.91
N GLN A 183 1.57 22.47 -1.33
CA GLN A 183 1.75 21.03 -1.18
C GLN A 183 1.39 20.30 -2.46
N LEU A 184 2.08 19.20 -2.77
CA LEU A 184 1.78 18.34 -3.91
C LEU A 184 1.49 16.92 -3.41
N MET A 185 0.32 16.39 -3.77
CA MET A 185 -0.12 15.05 -3.44
C MET A 185 -0.22 14.23 -4.72
N LEU A 186 0.49 13.11 -4.79
CA LEU A 186 0.42 12.20 -5.93
C LEU A 186 -0.64 11.14 -5.65
N ASN A 187 -1.74 11.18 -6.37
CA ASN A 187 -2.81 10.19 -6.23
C ASN A 187 -2.44 8.90 -6.96
N LEU A 188 -1.58 8.10 -6.32
CA LEU A 188 -1.11 6.82 -6.85
C LEU A 188 -2.28 5.87 -7.12
N TYR A 189 -3.34 5.90 -6.29
CA TYR A 189 -4.55 5.12 -6.54
C TYR A 189 -5.12 5.36 -7.94
N LYS A 190 -5.19 6.63 -8.37
CA LYS A 190 -5.72 7.01 -9.68
C LYS A 190 -4.72 6.76 -10.81
N ILE A 191 -3.45 7.08 -10.59
CA ILE A 191 -2.36 6.89 -11.59
C ILE A 191 -2.20 5.40 -11.94
N HIS A 192 -2.10 4.54 -10.93
CA HIS A 192 -1.88 3.10 -11.11
C HIS A 192 -3.09 2.35 -11.68
N ARG A 193 -4.25 3.00 -11.75
CA ARG A 193 -5.50 2.42 -12.27
C ARG A 193 -6.01 3.09 -13.54
N ASP A 194 -5.20 3.94 -14.17
CA ASP A 194 -5.61 4.59 -15.41
C ASP A 194 -5.91 3.54 -16.49
N PRO A 195 -7.18 3.37 -16.92
CA PRO A 195 -7.55 2.33 -17.88
C PRO A 195 -6.92 2.56 -19.26
N ARG A 196 -6.43 3.77 -19.54
CA ARG A 196 -5.70 4.08 -20.79
C ARG A 196 -4.30 3.48 -20.82
N VAL A 197 -3.72 3.21 -19.64
CA VAL A 197 -2.41 2.59 -19.49
C VAL A 197 -2.56 1.10 -19.12
N TRP A 198 -3.59 0.77 -18.33
CA TRP A 198 -3.83 -0.56 -17.79
C TRP A 198 -5.15 -1.17 -18.33
N PRO A 199 -5.28 -1.43 -19.66
CA PRO A 199 -6.49 -2.01 -20.24
C PRO A 199 -6.65 -3.51 -19.92
N GLU A 200 -5.54 -4.22 -19.67
CA GLU A 200 -5.50 -5.63 -19.29
C GLU A 200 -4.73 -5.84 -17.97
N ARG A 201 -4.75 -7.07 -17.44
CA ARG A 201 -4.00 -7.43 -16.21
C ARG A 201 -2.51 -7.18 -16.41
N PHE A 202 -1.87 -6.54 -15.44
CA PHE A 202 -0.46 -6.09 -15.45
C PHE A 202 0.55 -7.09 -16.04
N LEU A 203 0.35 -8.39 -15.78
CA LEU A 203 1.31 -9.45 -16.11
C LEU A 203 1.34 -9.89 -17.57
N THR A 204 0.37 -9.51 -18.39
CA THR A 204 0.36 -9.93 -19.81
C THR A 204 1.22 -9.02 -20.67
N THR A 205 1.27 -7.72 -20.35
CA THR A 205 1.87 -6.68 -21.22
C THR A 205 3.04 -5.92 -20.59
N HIS A 206 3.29 -6.04 -19.28
CA HIS A 206 4.23 -5.14 -18.56
C HIS A 206 5.32 -5.90 -17.77
N LYS A 207 5.88 -6.97 -18.35
CA LYS A 207 6.89 -7.82 -17.68
C LYS A 207 8.18 -7.10 -17.29
N ASP A 208 8.51 -6.01 -17.98
CA ASP A 208 9.74 -5.23 -17.76
C ASP A 208 9.53 -4.01 -16.85
N VAL A 209 8.30 -3.79 -16.35
CA VAL A 209 8.00 -2.69 -15.44
C VAL A 209 8.47 -3.07 -14.04
N ASP A 210 9.40 -2.29 -13.48
CA ASP A 210 9.92 -2.51 -12.13
C ASP A 210 9.37 -1.48 -11.13
N VAL A 211 9.48 -1.81 -9.85
CA VAL A 211 9.04 -0.94 -8.74
C VAL A 211 10.02 0.19 -8.45
N ARG A 212 11.14 0.31 -9.18
CA ARG A 212 12.26 1.23 -8.88
C ARG A 212 12.11 2.61 -9.53
N GLY A 213 10.86 3.01 -9.80
CA GLY A 213 10.51 4.41 -10.03
C GLY A 213 10.90 4.98 -11.39
N GLN A 214 11.25 4.14 -12.37
CA GLN A 214 11.51 4.59 -13.75
C GLN A 214 10.24 4.61 -14.61
N ASN A 215 9.22 3.83 -14.23
CA ASN A 215 7.91 3.76 -14.87
C ASN A 215 6.91 4.64 -14.12
N PHE A 216 6.64 5.85 -14.60
CA PHE A 216 5.80 6.83 -13.87
C PHE A 216 4.32 6.45 -13.79
N GLU A 217 3.88 5.52 -14.63
CA GLU A 217 2.60 4.83 -14.57
C GLU A 217 2.48 3.86 -13.36
N PHE A 218 3.62 3.45 -12.80
CA PHE A 218 3.72 2.52 -11.67
C PHE A 218 4.88 2.89 -10.72
N ILE A 219 4.59 3.72 -9.72
CA ILE A 219 5.57 4.22 -8.73
C ILE A 219 5.13 3.93 -7.30
N PRO A 220 4.94 2.65 -6.89
CA PRO A 220 4.45 2.30 -5.55
C PRO A 220 5.37 2.76 -4.41
N PHE A 221 6.66 2.98 -4.72
CA PHE A 221 7.66 3.52 -3.78
C PHE A 221 8.09 4.97 -4.10
N GLY A 222 7.35 5.64 -4.98
CA GLY A 222 7.69 6.96 -5.51
C GLY A 222 8.85 6.92 -6.52
N SER A 223 9.38 8.09 -6.86
CA SER A 223 10.52 8.27 -7.76
C SER A 223 11.33 9.50 -7.36
N GLY A 224 12.53 9.65 -7.93
CA GLY A 224 13.43 10.78 -7.72
C GLY A 224 14.03 10.85 -6.31
N ARG A 225 14.43 12.06 -5.90
CA ARG A 225 15.20 12.29 -4.66
C ARG A 225 14.50 11.89 -3.37
N ARG A 226 13.18 11.75 -3.40
CA ARG A 226 12.33 11.41 -2.24
C ARG A 226 11.62 10.07 -2.39
N MET A 227 12.14 9.22 -3.28
CA MET A 227 11.85 7.79 -3.35
C MET A 227 12.00 7.13 -1.98
N CYS A 228 11.21 6.09 -1.73
CA CYS A 228 11.29 5.30 -0.52
C CYS A 228 12.72 4.77 -0.29
N PRO A 229 13.40 5.14 0.81
CA PRO A 229 14.71 4.60 1.12
C PRO A 229 14.68 3.10 1.47
N GLY A 230 13.51 2.56 1.81
CA GLY A 230 13.30 1.16 2.21
C GLY A 230 12.87 0.22 1.09
N ILE A 231 12.92 0.61 -0.18
CA ILE A 231 12.43 -0.22 -1.31
C ILE A 231 13.10 -1.60 -1.36
N SER A 232 14.42 -1.68 -1.26
CA SER A 232 15.16 -2.95 -1.33
C SER A 232 14.76 -3.89 -0.20
N MET A 233 14.65 -3.36 1.02
CA MET A 233 14.22 -4.10 2.20
C MET A 233 12.77 -4.56 2.04
N ALA A 234 11.86 -3.68 1.62
CA ALA A 234 10.45 -4.01 1.47
C ALA A 234 10.24 -5.13 0.44
N VAL A 235 10.88 -5.06 -0.73
CA VAL A 235 10.77 -6.09 -1.77
C VAL A 235 11.31 -7.44 -1.27
N GLN A 236 12.45 -7.44 -0.58
CA GLN A 236 13.04 -8.66 -0.03
C GLN A 236 12.19 -9.27 1.09
N VAL A 237 11.74 -8.47 2.06
CA VAL A 237 10.93 -8.95 3.19
C VAL A 237 9.58 -9.46 2.71
N VAL A 238 8.92 -8.76 1.79
CA VAL A 238 7.66 -9.21 1.15
C VAL A 238 7.89 -10.54 0.43
N GLY A 239 8.93 -10.63 -0.40
CA GLY A 239 9.23 -11.84 -1.17
C GLY A 239 9.54 -13.04 -0.28
N LEU A 240 10.43 -12.86 0.70
CA LEU A 240 10.82 -13.92 1.63
C LEU A 240 9.65 -14.38 2.48
N THR A 241 8.91 -13.47 3.09
CA THR A 241 7.77 -13.82 3.96
C THR A 241 6.70 -14.55 3.16
N LEU A 242 6.37 -14.08 1.95
CA LEU A 242 5.40 -14.73 1.07
C LEU A 242 5.86 -16.14 0.66
N ALA A 243 7.13 -16.27 0.27
CA ALA A 243 7.71 -17.55 -0.13
C ALA A 243 7.74 -18.54 1.03
N SER A 244 8.24 -18.13 2.20
CA SER A 244 8.29 -18.97 3.41
C SER A 244 6.89 -19.38 3.86
N PHE A 245 5.92 -18.47 3.85
CA PHE A 245 4.56 -18.77 4.29
C PHE A 245 3.84 -19.74 3.34
N LEU A 246 3.94 -19.53 2.02
CA LEU A 246 3.32 -20.42 1.03
C LEU A 246 4.04 -21.76 0.87
N TYR A 247 5.34 -21.80 1.18
CA TYR A 247 6.09 -23.04 1.29
C TYR A 247 5.61 -23.86 2.50
N ALA A 248 5.46 -23.21 3.65
CA ALA A 248 5.06 -23.83 4.91
C ALA A 248 3.59 -24.27 4.95
N PHE A 249 2.67 -23.48 4.39
CA PHE A 249 1.23 -23.67 4.59
C PHE A 249 0.43 -23.69 3.28
N ASN A 250 -0.60 -24.53 3.24
CA ASN A 250 -1.71 -24.34 2.31
C ASN A 250 -2.67 -23.34 2.96
N VAL A 251 -3.13 -22.37 2.18
CA VAL A 251 -3.99 -21.27 2.65
C VAL A 251 -5.35 -21.37 1.99
N GLN A 252 -6.42 -21.38 2.78
CA GLN A 252 -7.81 -21.43 2.33
C GLN A 252 -8.61 -20.31 3.00
N MET A 253 -9.70 -19.88 2.37
CA MET A 253 -10.61 -18.91 3.00
C MET A 253 -11.57 -19.63 3.95
N PRO A 254 -11.97 -19.00 5.07
CA PRO A 254 -13.03 -19.53 5.92
C PRO A 254 -14.38 -19.35 5.19
N GLY A 255 -14.87 -20.44 4.60
CA GLY A 255 -16.13 -20.47 3.84
C GLY A 255 -16.04 -19.89 2.43
N ASP A 256 -17.20 -19.77 1.78
CA ASP A 256 -17.31 -19.41 0.34
C ASP A 256 -17.50 -17.90 0.09
N LYS A 257 -17.44 -17.06 1.13
CA LYS A 257 -17.66 -15.61 0.99
C LYS A 257 -16.45 -14.94 0.36
N ALA A 258 -16.71 -13.97 -0.51
CA ALA A 258 -15.67 -13.09 -1.04
C ALA A 258 -14.99 -12.33 0.11
N VAL A 259 -13.67 -12.21 0.04
CA VAL A 259 -12.90 -11.48 1.04
C VAL A 259 -13.20 -10.00 0.95
N ASP A 260 -13.54 -9.40 2.10
CA ASP A 260 -13.70 -7.96 2.20
C ASP A 260 -12.35 -7.26 1.95
N MET A 261 -12.32 -6.35 0.99
CA MET A 261 -11.14 -5.61 0.57
C MET A 261 -11.18 -4.15 0.98
N GLU A 262 -12.19 -3.73 1.75
CA GLU A 262 -12.39 -2.37 2.23
C GLU A 262 -11.17 -1.88 3.03
N GLU A 263 -10.88 -0.59 2.87
CA GLU A 263 -9.73 0.08 3.45
C GLU A 263 -10.15 0.95 4.62
N ALA A 264 -9.42 0.85 5.74
CA ALA A 264 -9.61 1.74 6.88
C ALA A 264 -9.06 3.14 6.59
N ILE A 265 -9.57 4.13 7.34
CA ILE A 265 -9.15 5.53 7.23
C ILE A 265 -7.71 5.66 7.73
N GLY A 266 -6.81 6.14 6.87
CA GLY A 266 -5.42 6.34 7.24
C GLY A 266 -4.56 6.89 6.11
N LEU A 267 -3.29 7.16 6.43
CA LEU A 267 -2.27 7.56 5.45
C LEU A 267 -1.81 6.37 4.58
N THR A 268 -1.93 5.16 5.12
CA THR A 268 -1.46 3.93 4.51
C THR A 268 -2.65 3.00 4.23
N ASN A 269 -2.51 2.15 3.22
CA ASN A 269 -3.54 1.16 2.87
C ASN A 269 -3.56 0.06 3.94
N ILE A 270 -4.52 0.16 4.85
CA ILE A 270 -4.81 -0.81 5.90
C ILE A 270 -6.19 -1.41 5.66
N LYS A 271 -6.36 -2.72 5.86
CA LYS A 271 -7.70 -3.34 5.77
C LYS A 271 -8.61 -2.78 6.87
N ALA A 272 -9.88 -2.53 6.53
CA ALA A 272 -10.91 -2.11 7.47
C ALA A 272 -11.27 -3.22 8.47
N THR A 273 -11.25 -4.46 7.99
CA THR A 273 -11.54 -5.68 8.75
C THR A 273 -10.31 -6.59 8.80
N PRO A 274 -10.01 -7.28 9.90
CA PRO A 274 -8.91 -8.25 9.94
C PRO A 274 -9.05 -9.31 8.85
N LEU A 275 -7.93 -9.79 8.31
CA LEU A 275 -7.94 -10.92 7.40
C LEU A 275 -7.83 -12.23 8.17
N GLU A 276 -8.84 -13.07 8.00
CA GLU A 276 -8.87 -14.43 8.56
C GLU A 276 -8.68 -15.45 7.44
N VAL A 277 -7.76 -16.40 7.65
CA VAL A 277 -7.51 -17.51 6.72
C VAL A 277 -7.41 -18.83 7.48
N LEU A 278 -7.78 -19.91 6.82
CA LEU A 278 -7.55 -21.28 7.26
C LEU A 278 -6.20 -21.74 6.72
N ILE A 279 -5.33 -22.23 7.61
CA ILE A 279 -4.03 -22.79 7.22
C ILE A 279 -3.91 -24.27 7.58
N THR A 280 -3.23 -25.02 6.72
CA THR A 280 -2.78 -26.40 7.00
C THR A 280 -1.31 -26.54 6.66
N SER A 281 -0.52 -27.14 7.54
CA SER A 281 0.92 -27.35 7.31
C SER A 281 1.17 -28.24 6.08
N ARG A 282 2.14 -27.86 5.24
CA ARG A 282 2.57 -28.59 4.04
C ARG A 282 3.85 -29.38 4.27
N VAL A 283 4.68 -28.93 5.19
CA VAL A 283 6.02 -29.47 5.40
C VAL A 283 6.11 -30.23 6.72
N PRO A 284 6.95 -31.28 6.80
CA PRO A 284 7.17 -31.99 8.04
C PRO A 284 7.79 -31.08 9.11
N GLU A 285 7.44 -31.34 10.37
CA GLU A 285 7.79 -30.53 11.55
C GLU A 285 9.30 -30.21 11.67
N HIS A 286 10.18 -31.15 11.31
CA HIS A 286 11.63 -30.97 11.43
C HIS A 286 12.20 -29.82 10.58
N ILE A 287 11.53 -29.45 9.48
CA ILE A 287 11.99 -28.37 8.58
C ILE A 287 11.93 -26.98 9.27
N TYR A 288 11.11 -26.83 10.31
CA TYR A 288 10.99 -25.55 11.02
C TYR A 288 12.06 -25.34 12.10
N TYR A 289 12.84 -26.36 12.46
CA TYR A 289 13.75 -26.30 13.62
C TYR A 289 15.24 -26.45 13.27
N GLU A 290 15.58 -26.50 11.99
CA GLU A 290 16.96 -26.39 11.46
C GLU A 290 17.36 -24.93 11.20
#